data_AF-A0A4R4TZR1-F1
#
_entry.id   AF-A0A4R4TZR1-F1
#
_cell.length_a   1.000
_cell.length_b   1.000
_cell.length_c   1.000
_cell.angle_alpha   90.00
_cell.angle_beta   90.00
_cell.angle_gamma   90.00
#
_symmetry.space_group_name_H-M   'P 1'
#
loop_
_entity.id
_entity.type
_entity.pdbx_description
1 polymer ?
#
loop_
_entity_poly.entity_id
_entity_poly.type
_entity_poly.pdbx_seq_one_letter_code
_entity_poly.pdbx_strand_id
1 'polypeptide(L)'
;MTVIAHPSTATPSLRRRALGVAAAVLAPALVWVIGAIAGVDYTVENPGQPAFVVGLAPVAIFSLGSALVGWLGLVALERLARRHAATTWIVLAVALTLLSLLPVVAAEASIGAKVALGVAHLAVAAPLITLLPTRSR
;
A
#
# COMPACT_ATOMS: atom_id res chain seq x y z
N MET A 1 -19.28 37.65 28.96
CA MET A 1 -18.38 37.35 27.83
C MET A 1 -18.27 35.84 27.71
N THR A 2 -19.00 35.23 26.78
CA THR A 2 -19.03 33.78 26.60
C THR A 2 -18.30 33.46 25.30
N VAL A 3 -17.10 32.88 25.40
CA VAL A 3 -16.30 32.45 24.24
C VAL A 3 -16.94 31.17 23.70
N ILE A 4 -17.62 31.25 22.56
CA ILE A 4 -18.04 30.08 21.81
C ILE A 4 -16.79 29.54 21.10
N ALA A 5 -16.14 28.55 21.70
CA ALA A 5 -15.15 27.76 21.01
C ALA A 5 -15.84 27.08 19.82
N HIS A 6 -15.57 27.57 18.61
CA HIS A 6 -15.95 26.85 17.41
C HIS A 6 -15.19 25.52 17.42
N PRO A 7 -15.87 24.36 17.42
CA PRO A 7 -15.18 23.11 17.20
C PRO A 7 -14.51 23.25 15.84
N SER A 8 -13.18 23.19 15.80
CA SER A 8 -12.46 23.04 14.54
C SER A 8 -12.93 21.72 13.95
N THR A 9 -13.87 21.78 13.01
CA THR A 9 -14.22 20.65 12.16
C THR A 9 -13.01 20.39 11.28
N ALA A 10 -12.00 19.71 11.83
CA ALA A 10 -10.96 19.12 11.01
C ALA A 10 -11.69 18.21 10.03
N THR A 11 -11.64 18.60 8.76
CA THR A 11 -12.25 17.92 7.63
C THR A 11 -12.02 16.41 7.78
N PRO A 12 -13.08 15.58 7.84
CA PRO A 12 -12.89 14.14 7.83
C PRO A 12 -12.37 13.74 6.45
N SER A 13 -11.04 13.80 6.23
CA SER A 13 -10.40 13.40 4.97
C SER A 13 -8.87 13.31 5.01
N LEU A 14 -8.12 14.13 5.77
CA LEU A 14 -6.64 14.11 5.67
C LEU A 14 -5.97 13.13 6.65
N ARG A 15 -6.32 13.19 7.94
CA ARG A 15 -5.70 12.35 8.99
C ARG A 15 -5.86 10.86 8.69
N ARG A 16 -7.05 10.45 8.23
CA ARG A 16 -7.33 9.05 7.88
C ARG A 16 -6.51 8.58 6.68
N ARG A 17 -6.32 9.44 5.67
CA ARG A 17 -5.48 9.14 4.51
C ARG A 17 -4.01 9.07 4.89
N ALA A 18 -3.53 9.98 5.74
CA ALA A 18 -2.18 9.93 6.29
C ALA A 18 -1.93 8.64 7.09
N LEU A 19 -2.89 8.20 7.91
CA LEU A 19 -2.82 6.90 8.59
C LEU A 19 -2.83 5.73 7.61
N GLY A 20 -3.61 5.80 6.53
CA GLY A 20 -3.61 4.81 5.45
C GLY A 20 -2.24 4.69 4.77
N VAL A 21 -1.61 5.82 4.45
CA VAL A 21 -0.25 5.85 3.89
C VAL A 21 0.78 5.32 4.89
N ALA A 22 0.73 5.76 6.14
CA ALA A 22 1.63 5.28 7.18
C ALA A 22 1.51 3.76 7.38
N ALA A 23 0.29 3.24 7.44
CA ALA A 23 0.04 1.80 7.54
C ALA A 23 0.54 1.05 6.30
N ALA A 24 0.34 1.59 5.10
CA ALA A 24 0.82 1.00 3.84
C ALA A 24 2.35 0.93 3.75
N VAL A 25 3.10 1.72 4.54
CA VAL A 25 4.56 1.67 4.61
C VAL A 25 5.05 0.81 5.77
N LEU A 26 4.47 0.99 6.96
CA LEU A 26 4.92 0.30 8.18
C LEU A 26 4.58 -1.18 8.18
N ALA A 27 3.44 -1.58 7.65
CA ALA A 27 3.03 -2.98 7.60
C ALA A 27 3.96 -3.85 6.75
N PRO A 28 4.27 -3.53 5.48
CA PRO A 28 5.22 -4.33 4.69
C PRO A 28 6.65 -4.27 5.25
N ALA A 29 7.07 -3.14 5.84
CA ALA A 29 8.35 -3.06 6.53
C ALA A 29 8.43 -4.04 7.71
N LEU A 30 7.36 -4.16 8.50
CA LEU A 30 7.28 -5.12 9.60
C LEU A 30 7.32 -6.57 9.09
N VAL A 31 6.59 -6.88 8.01
CA VAL A 31 6.63 -8.20 7.36
C VAL A 31 8.05 -8.55 6.92
N TRP A 32 8.75 -7.60 6.31
CA TRP A 32 10.15 -7.78 5.91
C TRP A 32 11.06 -8.05 7.13
N VAL A 33 10.91 -7.26 8.20
CA VAL A 33 11.70 -7.44 9.43
C VAL A 33 11.47 -8.82 10.05
N ILE A 34 10.21 -9.27 10.12
CA ILE A 34 9.87 -10.59 10.65
C ILE A 34 10.52 -11.70 9.81
N GLY A 35 10.44 -11.63 8.48
CA GLY A 35 11.07 -12.62 7.62
C GLY A 35 12.59 -12.60 7.71
N ALA A 36 13.21 -11.42 7.82
CA ALA A 36 14.65 -11.30 7.99
C ALA A 36 15.12 -11.94 9.30
N ILE A 37 14.41 -11.71 10.41
CA ILE A 37 14.67 -12.37 11.70
C ILE A 37 14.47 -13.89 11.62
N ALA A 38 13.49 -14.34 10.83
CA ALA A 38 13.24 -15.75 10.57
C ALA A 38 14.23 -16.41 9.59
N GLY A 39 15.20 -15.66 9.06
CA GLY A 39 16.22 -16.17 8.13
C GLY A 39 15.74 -16.34 6.69
N VAL A 40 14.72 -15.60 6.27
CA VAL A 40 14.24 -15.60 4.88
C VAL A 40 15.32 -15.03 3.95
N ASP A 41 15.68 -15.80 2.92
CA ASP A 41 16.53 -15.33 1.83
C ASP A 41 15.70 -14.56 0.81
N TYR A 42 15.83 -13.22 0.87
CA TYR A 42 15.18 -12.25 -0.02
C TYR A 42 15.91 -12.01 -1.35
N THR A 43 16.80 -12.91 -1.75
CA THR A 43 17.38 -12.90 -3.08
C THR A 43 16.32 -13.29 -4.11
N VAL A 44 16.14 -12.43 -5.10
CA VAL A 44 15.17 -12.60 -6.17
C VAL A 44 15.92 -12.59 -7.49
N GLU A 45 15.70 -13.61 -8.30
CA GLU A 45 16.25 -13.75 -9.64
C GLU A 45 15.11 -13.62 -10.66
N ASN A 46 15.30 -12.71 -11.62
CA ASN A 46 14.36 -12.53 -12.72
C ASN A 46 15.03 -12.94 -14.03
N PRO A 47 14.29 -13.56 -14.98
CA PRO A 47 14.85 -13.94 -16.28
C PRO A 47 15.54 -12.77 -16.98
N GLY A 48 16.83 -12.93 -17.30
CA GLY A 48 17.62 -11.92 -18.00
C GLY A 48 18.07 -10.72 -17.13
N GLN A 49 17.93 -10.79 -15.82
CA GLN A 49 18.37 -9.75 -14.87
C GLN A 49 19.33 -10.34 -13.83
N PRO A 50 20.28 -9.55 -13.30
CA PRO A 50 21.11 -10.00 -12.18
C PRO A 50 20.26 -10.25 -10.94
N ALA A 51 20.72 -11.18 -10.09
CA ALA A 51 20.13 -11.42 -8.79
C ALA A 51 20.05 -10.12 -7.98
N PHE A 52 18.90 -9.88 -7.34
CA PHE A 52 18.64 -8.68 -6.56
C PHE A 52 18.19 -9.07 -5.16
N VAL A 53 18.87 -8.53 -4.15
CA VAL A 53 18.46 -8.71 -2.75
C VAL A 53 17.45 -7.65 -2.38
N VAL A 54 16.23 -8.08 -2.06
CA VAL A 54 15.17 -7.17 -1.62
C VAL A 54 15.43 -6.76 -0.16
N GLY A 55 16.08 -5.62 0.02
CA GLY A 55 16.29 -5.01 1.34
C GLY A 55 15.11 -4.18 1.85
N LEU A 56 15.20 -3.71 3.10
CA LEU A 56 14.19 -2.88 3.73
C LEU A 56 13.97 -1.53 3.01
N ALA A 57 15.04 -0.90 2.53
CA ALA A 57 14.95 0.40 1.87
C ALA A 57 14.11 0.35 0.58
N PRO A 58 14.34 -0.58 -0.38
CA PRO A 58 13.42 -0.81 -1.49
C PRO A 58 11.97 -1.01 -1.05
N VAL A 59 11.71 -1.86 -0.05
CA VAL A 59 10.34 -2.11 0.46
C VAL A 59 9.68 -0.82 0.92
N ALA A 60 10.36 0.00 1.73
CA ALA A 60 9.81 1.26 2.22
C ALA A 60 9.57 2.28 1.09
N ILE A 61 10.52 2.43 0.16
CA ILE A 61 10.45 3.38 -0.95
C ILE A 61 9.29 3.03 -1.88
N PHE A 62 9.19 1.78 -2.32
CA PHE A 62 8.12 1.34 -3.21
C PHE A 62 6.76 1.40 -2.51
N SER A 63 6.67 1.01 -1.24
CA SER A 63 5.42 1.09 -0.49
C SER A 63 4.93 2.53 -0.35
N LEU A 64 5.84 3.47 -0.05
CA LEU A 64 5.50 4.89 0.03
C LEU A 64 5.07 5.43 -1.33
N GLY A 65 5.85 5.14 -2.38
CA GLY A 65 5.53 5.54 -3.76
C GLY A 65 4.14 5.05 -4.18
N SER A 66 3.85 3.77 -3.98
CA SER A 66 2.54 3.17 -4.28
C SER A 66 1.41 3.81 -3.47
N ALA A 67 1.63 4.09 -2.18
CA ALA A 67 0.62 4.72 -1.34
C ALA A 67 0.31 6.16 -1.76
N LEU A 68 1.33 6.93 -2.16
CA LEU A 68 1.16 8.28 -2.67
C LEU A 68 0.48 8.30 -4.04
N VAL A 69 0.89 7.43 -4.97
CA VAL A 69 0.23 7.25 -6.28
C VAL A 69 -1.23 6.85 -6.07
N GLY A 70 -1.49 5.94 -5.14
CA GLY A 70 -2.83 5.52 -4.78
C GLY A 70 -3.70 6.66 -4.25
N TRP A 71 -3.16 7.46 -3.34
CA TRP A 71 -3.85 8.63 -2.83
C TRP A 71 -4.15 9.64 -3.94
N LEU A 72 -3.17 9.99 -4.79
CA LEU A 72 -3.38 10.92 -5.90
C LEU A 72 -4.41 10.40 -6.90
N GLY A 73 -4.36 9.10 -7.22
CA GLY A 73 -5.34 8.44 -8.08
C GLY A 73 -6.76 8.53 -7.52
N LEU A 74 -6.93 8.30 -6.21
CA LEU A 74 -8.23 8.47 -5.56
C LEU A 74 -8.72 9.92 -5.60
N VAL A 75 -7.84 10.90 -5.34
CA VAL A 75 -8.20 12.33 -5.43
C VAL A 75 -8.64 12.70 -6.85
N ALA A 76 -7.97 12.17 -7.87
CA ALA A 76 -8.39 12.37 -9.25
C ALA A 76 -9.76 11.73 -9.53
N LEU A 77 -9.98 10.48 -9.11
CA LEU A 77 -11.27 9.79 -9.27
C LEU A 77 -12.41 10.52 -8.55
N GLU A 78 -12.18 11.04 -7.35
CA GLU A 78 -13.16 11.85 -6.63
C GLU A 78 -13.52 13.14 -7.37
N ARG A 79 -12.58 13.72 -8.13
CA ARG A 79 -12.83 14.92 -8.95
C ARG A 79 -13.57 14.59 -10.26
N LEU A 80 -13.22 13.49 -10.93
CA LEU A 80 -13.76 13.14 -12.26
C LEU A 80 -15.05 12.31 -12.20
N ALA A 81 -15.16 11.38 -11.26
CA ALA A 81 -16.16 10.32 -11.23
C ALA A 81 -16.91 10.26 -9.89
N ARG A 82 -17.35 11.43 -9.38
CA ARG A 82 -17.92 11.64 -8.03
C ARG A 82 -18.87 10.53 -7.54
N ARG A 83 -19.74 9.99 -8.40
CA ARG A 83 -20.74 8.96 -8.04
C ARG A 83 -20.17 7.55 -7.90
N HIS A 84 -19.08 7.22 -8.62
CA HIS A 84 -18.52 5.86 -8.70
C HIS A 84 -17.07 5.77 -8.21
N ALA A 85 -16.48 6.89 -7.75
CA ALA A 85 -15.08 6.99 -7.37
C ALA A 85 -14.62 5.88 -6.41
N ALA A 86 -15.40 5.56 -5.38
CA ALA A 86 -15.06 4.52 -4.41
C ALA A 86 -15.06 3.12 -5.03
N THR A 87 -16.07 2.78 -5.84
CA THR A 87 -16.14 1.47 -6.51
C THR A 87 -15.02 1.32 -7.54
N THR A 88 -14.81 2.34 -8.38
CA THR A 88 -13.73 2.34 -9.38
C THR A 88 -12.36 2.23 -8.71
N TRP A 89 -12.15 2.94 -7.59
CA TRP A 89 -10.94 2.84 -6.80
C TRP A 89 -10.70 1.43 -6.28
N ILE A 90 -11.71 0.78 -5.67
CA ILE A 90 -11.56 -0.58 -5.13
C ILE A 90 -11.22 -1.56 -6.26
N VAL A 91 -11.93 -1.47 -7.40
CA VAL A 91 -11.64 -2.33 -8.56
C VAL A 91 -10.21 -2.14 -9.05
N LEU A 92 -9.74 -0.89 -9.16
CA LEU A 92 -8.36 -0.59 -9.55
C LEU A 92 -7.35 -1.11 -8.53
N ALA A 93 -7.59 -0.87 -7.23
CA ALA A 93 -6.69 -1.32 -6.18
C ALA A 93 -6.57 -2.86 -6.16
N VAL A 94 -7.69 -3.58 -6.32
CA VAL A 94 -7.70 -5.03 -6.43
C VAL A 94 -6.97 -5.50 -7.70
N ALA A 95 -7.28 -4.92 -8.86
CA ALA A 95 -6.65 -5.30 -10.13
C ALA A 95 -5.13 -5.08 -10.10
N LEU A 96 -4.68 -3.93 -9.58
CA LEU A 96 -3.27 -3.62 -9.42
C LEU A 96 -2.58 -4.53 -8.40
N THR A 97 -3.26 -4.92 -7.32
CA THR A 97 -2.74 -5.87 -6.34
C THR A 97 -2.52 -7.24 -6.99
N LEU A 98 -3.51 -7.75 -7.73
CA LEU A 98 -3.38 -9.01 -8.45
C LEU A 98 -2.26 -8.95 -9.48
N LEU A 99 -2.18 -7.86 -10.25
CA LEU A 99 -1.11 -7.63 -11.20
C LEU A 99 0.26 -7.59 -10.52
N SER A 100 0.34 -6.98 -9.33
CA SER A 100 1.57 -6.89 -8.54
C SER A 100 2.01 -8.22 -7.93
N LEU A 101 1.14 -9.22 -7.85
CA LEU A 101 1.48 -10.56 -7.39
C LEU A 101 2.07 -11.44 -8.51
N LEU A 102 1.83 -11.11 -9.78
CA LEU A 102 2.40 -11.88 -10.91
C LEU A 102 3.94 -11.96 -10.83
N PRO A 103 4.69 -10.86 -10.61
CA PRO A 103 6.14 -10.92 -10.45
C PRO A 103 6.59 -11.81 -9.29
N VAL A 104 5.85 -11.85 -8.18
CA VAL A 104 6.18 -12.69 -7.01
C VAL A 104 6.11 -14.17 -7.35
N VAL A 105 5.14 -14.56 -8.17
CA VAL A 105 4.98 -15.96 -8.62
C VAL A 105 6.00 -16.31 -9.70
N ALA A 106 6.28 -15.37 -10.61
CA ALA A 106 7.16 -15.57 -11.76
C ALA A 106 8.65 -15.52 -11.42
N ALA A 107 9.04 -14.79 -10.38
CA ALA A 107 10.45 -14.69 -9.99
C ALA A 107 10.95 -15.98 -9.35
N GLU A 108 12.23 -16.28 -9.55
CA GLU A 108 12.93 -17.34 -8.84
C GLU A 108 13.40 -16.79 -7.48
N ALA A 109 12.91 -17.40 -6.41
CA ALA A 109 13.15 -17.00 -5.04
C ALA A 109 12.79 -18.14 -4.08
N SER A 110 13.34 -18.10 -2.87
CA SER A 110 12.96 -19.04 -1.82
C SER A 110 11.45 -19.00 -1.54
N ILE A 111 10.86 -20.13 -1.13
CA ILE A 111 9.43 -20.18 -0.75
C ILE A 111 9.13 -19.17 0.35
N GLY A 112 10.03 -19.03 1.33
CA GLY A 112 9.95 -18.03 2.39
C GLY A 112 9.87 -16.61 1.85
N ALA A 113 10.70 -16.26 0.86
CA ALA A 113 10.64 -14.94 0.23
C ALA A 113 9.36 -14.74 -0.58
N LYS A 114 8.91 -15.73 -1.35
CA LYS A 114 7.64 -15.62 -2.10
C LYS A 114 6.47 -15.35 -1.17
N VAL A 115 6.39 -16.06 -0.04
CA VAL A 115 5.36 -15.83 0.98
C VAL A 115 5.50 -14.45 1.60
N ALA A 116 6.69 -14.07 2.07
CA ALA A 116 6.89 -12.80 2.74
C ALA A 116 6.64 -11.60 1.81
N LEU A 117 7.12 -11.66 0.57
CA LEU A 117 6.89 -10.62 -0.45
C LEU A 117 5.40 -10.56 -0.83
N GLY A 118 4.76 -11.70 -1.05
CA GLY A 118 3.32 -11.76 -1.32
C GLY A 118 2.50 -11.11 -0.19
N VAL A 119 2.82 -11.43 1.07
CA VAL A 119 2.19 -10.80 2.24
C VAL A 119 2.50 -9.30 2.30
N ALA A 120 3.71 -8.87 1.96
CA ALA A 120 4.05 -7.44 1.90
C ALA A 120 3.19 -6.69 0.86
N HIS A 121 2.94 -7.26 -0.32
CA HIS A 121 2.03 -6.66 -1.32
C HIS A 121 0.60 -6.51 -0.78
N LEU A 122 0.10 -7.53 -0.08
CA LEU A 122 -1.23 -7.46 0.56
C LEU A 122 -1.26 -6.44 1.70
N ALA A 123 -0.16 -6.34 2.46
CA ALA A 123 0.00 -5.38 3.56
C ALA A 123 0.02 -3.93 3.08
N VAL A 124 0.52 -3.66 1.87
CA VAL A 124 0.36 -2.37 1.19
C VAL A 124 -1.09 -2.16 0.77
N ALA A 125 -1.70 -3.13 0.10
CA ALA A 125 -3.02 -2.98 -0.51
C ALA A 125 -4.15 -2.79 0.52
N ALA A 126 -4.11 -3.48 1.66
CA ALA A 126 -5.20 -3.48 2.63
C ALA A 126 -5.52 -2.07 3.21
N PRO A 127 -4.53 -1.26 3.67
CA PRO A 127 -4.75 0.13 4.04
C PRO A 127 -5.28 1.01 2.89
N LEU A 128 -4.81 0.79 1.65
CA LEU A 128 -5.26 1.56 0.48
C LEU A 128 -6.73 1.30 0.14
N ILE A 129 -7.21 0.08 0.35
CA ILE A 129 -8.61 -0.29 0.11
C ILE A 129 -9.50 0.19 1.26
N THR A 130 -9.04 0.06 2.50
CA THR A 130 -9.89 0.27 3.68
C THR A 130 -9.89 1.70 4.20
N LEU A 131 -8.73 2.38 4.20
CA LEU A 131 -8.52 3.67 4.89
C LEU A 131 -8.50 4.89 3.96
N LEU A 132 -8.28 4.68 2.67
CA LEU A 132 -8.19 5.77 1.69
C LEU A 132 -9.56 6.26 1.19
N PRO A 133 -10.52 5.37 0.81
CA PRO A 133 -11.84 5.81 0.34
C PRO A 133 -12.62 6.52 1.44
N THR A 134 -13.07 7.73 1.14
CA THR A 134 -14.03 8.46 1.97
C THR A 134 -15.41 7.85 1.74
N ARG A 135 -15.98 7.15 2.73
CA ARG A 135 -17.40 6.75 2.65
C ARG A 135 -18.23 8.04 2.78
N SER A 136 -18.62 8.64 1.66
CA SER A 136 -19.69 9.64 1.68
C SER A 136 -20.97 8.92 2.13
N ARG A 137 -21.39 9.18 3.36
CA ARG A 137 -22.78 8.96 3.75
C ARG A 137 -23.65 10.00 3.09
#